data_AF-A0A0T5ZZG3-F1
#
_entry.id   AF-A0A0T5ZZG3-F1
#
_cell.length_a   1.000
_cell.length_b   1.000
_cell.length_c   1.000
_cell.angle_alpha   90.00
_cell.angle_beta   90.00
_cell.angle_gamma   90.00
#
_symmetry.space_group_name_H-M   'P 1'
#
loop_
_entity.id
_entity.type
_entity.pdbx_description
1 polymer ?
#
loop_
_entity_poly.entity_id
_entity_poly.type
_entity_poly.pdbx_seq_one_letter_code
_entity_poly.pdbx_strand_id
1 'polypeptide(L)'
;MSHILYTDIDGVLLQFIPTLLDVLKERREIPCDVLEDDVSTFYIEEALGLPPSVVASAMSEVWTRPLPPYPGVQDMLGELNAMVEVVGLTDRPSTQSLEAAKRDLADLCLLQWHSVDSDKKVDVVRHRLMLDGFVFVLEDKLKTITRMLDLPGQDRLFLYLMDRPWNNSMDLRGIRRVYTHAAVVDDVRWQLGRVR
;
A
#
# COMPACT_ATOMS: atom_id res chain seq x y z
N MET A 1 -8.41 13.55 20.84
CA MET A 1 -8.11 12.19 20.33
C MET A 1 -7.33 12.35 19.04
N SER A 2 -6.28 11.56 18.84
CA SER A 2 -5.51 11.57 17.58
C SER A 2 -5.95 10.36 16.75
N HIS A 3 -6.40 10.60 15.53
CA HIS A 3 -6.77 9.56 14.56
C HIS A 3 -5.60 9.33 13.61
N ILE A 4 -5.43 8.11 13.12
CA ILE A 4 -4.28 7.74 12.29
C ILE A 4 -4.70 6.85 11.12
N LEU A 5 -4.06 7.05 9.98
CA LEU A 5 -4.13 6.17 8.83
C LEU A 5 -2.76 5.57 8.56
N TYR A 6 -2.67 4.25 8.63
CA TYR A 6 -1.53 3.49 8.14
C TYR A 6 -1.77 3.13 6.67
N THR A 7 -0.83 3.40 5.80
CA THR A 7 -0.92 3.06 4.38
C THR A 7 0.28 2.25 3.95
N ASP A 8 0.06 1.18 3.19
CA ASP A 8 1.14 0.60 2.40
C ASP A 8 1.62 1.60 1.33
N ILE A 9 2.81 1.38 0.79
CA ILE A 9 3.45 2.23 -0.21
C ILE A 9 3.39 1.60 -1.60
N ASP A 10 3.73 0.32 -1.75
CA ASP A 10 3.93 -0.30 -3.06
C ASP A 10 2.63 -0.90 -3.56
N GLY A 11 2.19 -0.49 -4.75
CA GLY A 11 0.85 -0.90 -5.19
C GLY A 11 -0.25 -0.10 -4.51
N VAL A 12 0.00 0.68 -3.47
CA VAL A 12 -0.98 1.63 -2.91
C VAL A 12 -0.67 3.07 -3.31
N LEU A 13 0.48 3.61 -2.91
CA LEU A 13 0.86 4.99 -3.20
C LEU A 13 1.73 5.09 -4.45
N LEU A 14 2.63 4.14 -4.66
CA LEU A 14 3.63 4.16 -5.73
C LEU A 14 3.42 3.03 -6.74
N GLN A 15 3.65 3.35 -8.01
CA GLN A 15 3.51 2.46 -9.16
C GLN A 15 4.68 1.47 -9.28
N PHE A 16 4.85 0.62 -8.26
CA PHE A 16 5.91 -0.39 -8.23
C PHE A 16 5.74 -1.44 -9.34
N ILE A 17 4.54 -2.02 -9.49
CA ILE A 17 4.28 -3.05 -10.49
C ILE A 17 4.41 -2.52 -11.92
N PRO A 18 3.81 -1.38 -12.31
CA PRO A 18 4.07 -0.78 -13.62
C PRO A 18 5.56 -0.56 -13.90
N THR A 19 6.32 -0.04 -12.92
CA THR A 19 7.77 0.19 -13.07
C THR A 19 8.54 -1.12 -13.22
N LEU A 20 8.14 -2.18 -12.51
CA LEU A 20 8.72 -3.51 -12.67
C LEU A 20 8.47 -4.10 -14.06
N LEU A 21 7.25 -3.94 -14.58
CA LEU A 21 6.93 -4.39 -15.94
C LEU A 21 7.77 -3.64 -16.98
N ASP A 22 7.98 -2.33 -16.80
CA ASP A 22 8.86 -1.55 -17.69
C ASP A 22 10.30 -2.08 -17.67
N VAL A 23 10.88 -2.36 -16.48
CA VAL A 23 12.20 -2.99 -16.35
C VAL A 23 12.26 -4.33 -17.09
N LEU A 24 11.27 -5.19 -16.89
CA LEU A 24 11.23 -6.52 -17.53
C LEU A 24 11.12 -6.41 -19.06
N LYS A 25 10.35 -5.46 -19.58
CA LYS A 25 10.22 -5.18 -21.02
C LYS A 25 11.52 -4.65 -21.61
N GLU A 26 12.18 -3.71 -20.94
CA GLU A 26 13.48 -3.18 -21.37
C GLU A 26 14.55 -4.28 -21.45
N ARG A 27 14.52 -5.22 -20.49
CA ARG A 27 15.37 -6.43 -20.48
C ARG A 27 14.94 -7.50 -21.48
N ARG A 28 13.79 -7.34 -22.13
CA ARG A 28 13.16 -8.32 -23.05
C ARG A 28 12.83 -9.66 -22.39
N GLU A 29 12.58 -9.65 -21.08
CA GLU A 29 12.16 -10.83 -20.32
C GLU A 29 10.66 -11.12 -20.52
N ILE A 30 9.87 -10.09 -20.86
CA ILE A 30 8.43 -10.20 -21.16
C ILE A 30 8.06 -9.42 -22.45
N PRO A 31 6.93 -9.74 -23.10
CA PRO A 31 6.39 -8.97 -24.22
C PRO A 31 6.05 -7.51 -23.85
N CYS A 32 6.15 -6.61 -24.83
CA CYS A 32 5.91 -5.16 -24.63
C CYS A 32 4.45 -4.82 -24.28
N ASP A 33 3.51 -5.68 -24.69
CA ASP A 33 2.07 -5.53 -24.52
C ASP A 33 1.53 -6.03 -23.18
N VAL A 34 2.37 -6.64 -22.33
CA VAL A 34 1.99 -7.01 -20.95
C VAL A 34 1.69 -5.74 -20.14
N LEU A 35 0.55 -5.69 -19.46
CA LEU A 35 0.08 -4.57 -18.64
C LEU A 35 -0.04 -4.97 -17.18
N GLU A 36 -0.30 -3.99 -16.30
CA GLU A 36 -0.51 -4.24 -14.87
C GLU A 36 -1.68 -5.21 -14.62
N ASP A 37 -2.73 -5.13 -15.42
CA ASP A 37 -3.91 -6.00 -15.35
C ASP A 37 -3.59 -7.49 -15.57
N ASP A 38 -2.44 -7.81 -16.19
CA ASP A 38 -1.98 -9.18 -16.39
C ASP A 38 -1.33 -9.78 -15.12
N VAL A 39 -1.04 -8.96 -14.09
CA VAL A 39 -0.44 -9.40 -12.83
C VAL A 39 -1.51 -9.90 -11.87
N SER A 40 -1.99 -11.12 -12.09
CA SER A 40 -3.16 -11.69 -11.38
C SER A 40 -2.88 -12.23 -9.98
N THR A 41 -1.64 -12.21 -9.50
CA THR A 41 -1.25 -12.70 -8.17
C THR A 41 -0.07 -11.89 -7.62
N PHE A 42 0.08 -11.87 -6.29
CA PHE A 42 1.19 -11.21 -5.61
C PHE A 42 2.53 -11.93 -5.88
N TYR A 43 2.49 -13.19 -6.35
CA TYR A 43 3.65 -13.95 -6.83
C TYR A 43 3.91 -13.61 -8.30
N ILE A 44 4.63 -12.51 -8.54
CA ILE A 44 4.82 -11.92 -9.87
C ILE A 44 5.46 -12.92 -10.85
N GLU A 45 6.37 -13.76 -10.37
CA GLU A 45 6.99 -14.84 -11.14
C GLU A 45 5.97 -15.85 -11.67
N GLU A 46 4.93 -16.17 -10.88
CA GLU A 46 3.86 -17.07 -11.29
C GLU A 46 2.94 -16.38 -12.30
N ALA A 47 2.60 -15.10 -12.05
CA ALA A 47 1.75 -14.32 -12.96
C ALA A 47 2.36 -14.17 -14.36
N LEU A 48 3.68 -13.96 -14.42
CA LEU A 48 4.40 -13.69 -15.67
C LEU A 48 5.09 -14.92 -16.27
N GLY A 49 5.04 -16.08 -15.59
CA GLY A 49 5.73 -17.29 -16.03
C GLY A 49 7.26 -17.17 -16.06
N LEU A 50 7.83 -16.37 -15.17
CA LEU A 50 9.27 -16.08 -15.11
C LEU A 50 9.97 -16.90 -14.01
N PRO A 51 11.28 -17.17 -14.15
CA PRO A 51 12.06 -17.69 -13.03
C PRO A 51 12.11 -16.69 -11.87
N PRO A 52 12.02 -17.13 -10.59
CA PRO A 52 12.07 -16.23 -9.44
C PRO A 52 13.32 -15.35 -9.39
N SER A 53 14.46 -15.83 -9.88
CA SER A 53 15.72 -15.09 -9.95
C SER A 53 15.67 -13.90 -10.91
N VAL A 54 14.91 -14.01 -12.00
CA VAL A 54 14.72 -12.92 -12.98
C VAL A 54 13.92 -11.80 -12.35
N VAL A 55 12.80 -12.15 -11.69
CA VAL A 55 11.96 -11.18 -10.98
C VAL A 55 12.73 -10.52 -9.85
N ALA A 56 13.44 -11.27 -9.02
CA ALA A 56 14.24 -10.71 -7.92
C ALA A 56 15.33 -9.74 -8.42
N SER A 57 15.98 -10.06 -9.55
CA SER A 57 16.96 -9.17 -10.20
C SER A 57 16.31 -7.90 -10.75
N ALA A 58 15.11 -8.00 -11.33
CA ALA A 58 14.37 -6.85 -11.84
C ALA A 58 13.88 -5.95 -10.71
N MET A 59 13.32 -6.52 -9.63
CA MET A 59 12.91 -5.77 -8.44
C MET A 59 14.07 -4.98 -7.81
N SER A 60 15.26 -5.59 -7.76
CA SER A 60 16.46 -4.91 -7.26
C SER A 60 16.83 -3.68 -8.10
N GLU A 61 16.54 -3.69 -9.40
CA GLU A 61 16.74 -2.53 -10.27
C GLU A 61 15.62 -1.50 -10.10
N VAL A 62 14.35 -1.91 -10.01
CA VAL A 62 13.19 -1.02 -9.77
C VAL A 62 13.43 -0.14 -8.55
N TRP A 63 13.99 -0.71 -7.50
CA TRP A 63 14.37 -0.02 -6.27
C TRP A 63 15.38 1.13 -6.49
N THR A 64 16.11 1.15 -7.60
CA THR A 64 17.04 2.25 -7.95
C THR A 64 16.42 3.30 -8.87
N ARG A 65 15.19 3.09 -9.33
CA ARG A 65 14.48 3.98 -10.27
C ARG A 65 13.51 4.90 -9.53
N PRO A 66 13.17 6.07 -10.12
CA PRO A 66 12.06 6.86 -9.64
C PRO A 66 10.75 6.07 -9.73
N LEU A 67 9.89 6.24 -8.73
CA LEU A 67 8.60 5.57 -8.68
C LEU A 67 7.49 6.61 -8.69
N PRO A 68 6.75 6.73 -9.80
CA PRO A 68 5.68 7.71 -9.87
C PRO A 68 4.54 7.30 -8.92
N PRO A 69 3.82 8.28 -8.33
CA PRO A 69 2.63 7.98 -7.55
C PRO A 69 1.48 7.51 -8.43
N TYR A 70 0.56 6.71 -7.87
CA TYR A 70 -0.71 6.43 -8.54
C TYR A 70 -1.57 7.71 -8.66
N PRO A 71 -2.44 7.81 -9.69
CA PRO A 71 -3.37 8.94 -9.82
C PRO A 71 -4.20 9.16 -8.55
N GLY A 72 -4.31 10.42 -8.10
CA GLY A 72 -5.10 10.80 -6.93
C GLY A 72 -4.40 10.63 -5.56
N VAL A 73 -3.18 10.09 -5.51
CA VAL A 73 -2.41 9.95 -4.26
C VAL A 73 -2.08 11.31 -3.64
N GLN A 74 -1.65 12.28 -4.46
CA GLN A 74 -1.32 13.63 -4.00
C GLN A 74 -2.51 14.30 -3.31
N ASP A 75 -3.66 14.29 -3.97
CA ASP A 75 -4.90 14.89 -3.45
C ASP A 75 -5.35 14.17 -2.17
N MET A 76 -5.34 12.83 -2.17
CA MET A 76 -5.69 12.02 -1.00
C MET A 76 -4.81 12.36 0.20
N LEU A 77 -3.49 12.40 0.04
CA LEU A 77 -2.57 12.69 1.13
C LEU A 77 -2.73 14.13 1.62
N GLY A 78 -2.92 15.10 0.72
CA GLY A 78 -3.20 16.49 1.08
C GLY A 78 -4.45 16.64 1.94
N GLU A 79 -5.54 15.97 1.57
CA GLU A 79 -6.79 16.02 2.33
C GLU A 79 -6.72 15.23 3.64
N LEU A 80 -6.15 14.01 3.63
CA LEU A 80 -6.07 13.16 4.82
C LEU A 80 -5.18 13.77 5.90
N ASN A 81 -4.06 14.38 5.55
CA ASN A 81 -3.17 15.03 6.53
C ASN A 81 -3.85 16.17 7.31
N ALA A 82 -4.93 16.74 6.78
CA ALA A 82 -5.74 17.74 7.50
C ALA A 82 -6.72 17.11 8.51
N MET A 83 -6.96 15.80 8.45
CA MET A 83 -7.98 15.10 9.24
C MET A 83 -7.39 14.06 10.20
N VAL A 84 -6.31 13.38 9.78
CA VAL A 84 -5.67 12.26 10.48
C VAL A 84 -4.15 12.33 10.32
N GLU A 85 -3.42 11.72 11.24
CA GLU A 85 -2.00 11.44 11.04
C GLU A 85 -1.84 10.36 9.96
N VAL A 86 -1.08 10.60 8.90
CA VAL A 86 -0.84 9.61 7.84
C VAL A 86 0.56 9.03 7.97
N VAL A 87 0.66 7.70 8.07
CA VAL A 87 1.92 6.97 8.25
C VAL A 87 2.07 5.89 7.19
N GLY A 88 3.17 5.93 6.44
CA GLY A 88 3.53 4.88 5.49
C GLY A 88 4.17 3.67 6.17
N LEU A 89 3.68 2.46 5.92
CA LEU A 89 4.28 1.21 6.38
C LEU A 89 4.63 0.34 5.18
N THR A 90 5.91 0.08 4.95
CA THR A 90 6.39 -0.72 3.81
C THR A 90 7.25 -1.89 4.28
N ASP A 91 7.21 -3.00 3.56
CA ASP A 91 8.11 -4.14 3.76
C ASP A 91 9.42 -4.02 2.96
N ARG A 92 9.60 -2.93 2.20
CA ARG A 92 10.88 -2.65 1.52
C ARG A 92 12.03 -2.63 2.50
N PRO A 93 13.16 -3.30 2.19
CA PRO A 93 14.33 -3.24 3.06
C PRO A 93 14.89 -1.81 3.12
N SER A 94 15.25 -1.37 4.33
CA SER A 94 15.83 -0.04 4.59
C SER A 94 17.21 0.11 3.94
N THR A 95 17.23 0.42 2.66
CA THR A 95 18.41 0.55 1.79
C THR A 95 18.44 1.92 1.11
N GLN A 96 19.48 2.22 0.33
CA GLN A 96 19.55 3.46 -0.47
C GLN A 96 18.35 3.62 -1.43
N SER A 97 17.72 2.51 -1.84
CA SER A 97 16.48 2.51 -2.64
C SER A 97 15.28 3.09 -1.91
N LEU A 98 15.19 2.81 -0.60
CA LEU A 98 14.16 3.37 0.24
C LEU A 98 14.35 4.87 0.25
N GLU A 99 15.56 5.37 0.55
CA GLU A 99 15.90 6.82 0.55
C GLU A 99 15.69 7.53 -0.80
N ALA A 100 15.72 6.81 -1.93
CA ALA A 100 15.36 7.35 -3.24
C ALA A 100 13.83 7.50 -3.39
N ALA A 101 13.08 6.43 -3.11
CA ALA A 101 11.61 6.52 -2.99
C ALA A 101 11.19 7.55 -1.95
N LYS A 102 12.02 7.76 -0.92
CA LYS A 102 11.75 8.76 0.11
C LYS A 102 11.78 10.19 -0.41
N ARG A 103 12.70 10.47 -1.33
CA ARG A 103 12.83 11.77 -1.97
C ARG A 103 11.69 12.01 -2.96
N ASP A 104 11.31 11.01 -3.73
CA ASP A 104 10.19 11.11 -4.66
C ASP A 104 8.84 11.28 -3.93
N LEU A 105 8.72 10.73 -2.72
CA LEU A 105 7.56 10.86 -1.84
C LEU A 105 7.61 12.07 -0.91
N ALA A 106 8.74 12.78 -0.82
CA ALA A 106 8.90 13.93 0.09
C ALA A 106 7.95 15.07 -0.29
N ASP A 107 7.63 15.21 -1.57
CA ASP A 107 6.66 16.17 -2.10
C ASP A 107 5.20 15.72 -1.91
N LEU A 108 4.96 14.47 -1.48
CA LEU A 108 3.61 13.92 -1.25
C LEU A 108 3.11 14.09 0.19
N CYS A 109 3.83 14.84 1.03
CA CYS A 109 3.42 15.18 2.40
C CYS A 109 3.21 13.98 3.34
N LEU A 110 3.87 12.83 3.18
CA LEU A 110 3.85 11.80 4.21
C LEU A 110 4.55 12.30 5.48
N LEU A 111 3.82 12.41 6.60
CA LEU A 111 4.35 12.93 7.87
C LEU A 111 5.47 12.05 8.41
N GLN A 112 5.24 10.73 8.34
CA GLN A 112 6.22 9.67 8.57
C GLN A 112 6.09 8.24 7.99
N TRP A 113 7.18 7.48 7.98
CA TRP A 113 7.18 6.11 7.47
C TRP A 113 8.09 5.17 8.23
N HIS A 114 7.74 3.89 8.15
CA HIS A 114 8.52 2.84 8.74
C HIS A 114 8.66 1.68 7.75
N SER A 115 9.90 1.25 7.57
CA SER A 115 10.23 -0.03 6.93
C SER A 115 10.10 -1.11 8.00
N VAL A 116 9.07 -1.95 7.88
CA VAL A 116 8.77 -3.03 8.81
C VAL A 116 8.23 -4.24 8.05
N ASP A 117 8.67 -5.43 8.44
CA ASP A 117 8.17 -6.68 7.85
C ASP A 117 6.63 -6.78 7.98
N SER A 118 5.98 -7.55 7.11
CA SER A 118 4.50 -7.65 7.10
C SER A 118 3.93 -8.09 8.47
N ASP A 119 4.61 -8.97 9.21
CA ASP A 119 4.23 -9.36 10.58
C ASP A 119 4.25 -8.17 11.55
N LYS A 120 5.27 -7.31 11.42
CA LYS A 120 5.45 -6.14 12.26
C LYS A 120 4.44 -5.03 11.92
N LYS A 121 3.96 -4.92 10.68
CA LYS A 121 2.86 -3.99 10.34
C LYS A 121 1.62 -4.26 11.19
N VAL A 122 1.24 -5.53 11.34
CA VAL A 122 0.09 -5.94 12.17
C VAL A 122 0.32 -5.58 13.64
N ASP A 123 1.54 -5.75 14.15
CA ASP A 123 1.89 -5.37 15.52
C ASP A 123 1.88 -3.85 15.75
N VAL A 124 2.32 -3.04 14.78
CA VAL A 124 2.21 -1.58 14.84
C VAL A 124 0.75 -1.15 14.96
N VAL A 125 -0.12 -1.70 14.11
CA VAL A 125 -1.58 -1.42 14.17
C VAL A 125 -2.15 -1.88 15.51
N ARG A 126 -1.80 -3.07 15.98
CA ARG A 126 -2.25 -3.59 17.29
C ARG A 126 -1.85 -2.66 18.44
N HIS A 127 -0.60 -2.21 18.46
CA HIS A 127 -0.12 -1.31 19.50
C HIS A 127 -0.90 0.01 19.49
N ARG A 128 -1.16 0.56 18.31
CA ARG A 128 -1.91 1.81 18.16
C ARG A 128 -3.37 1.70 18.58
N LEU A 129 -4.01 0.54 18.37
CA LEU A 129 -5.38 0.29 18.84
C LEU A 129 -5.53 0.30 20.38
N MET A 130 -4.43 0.12 21.12
CA MET A 130 -4.42 0.26 22.59
C MET A 130 -4.50 1.72 23.05
N LEU A 131 -4.30 2.68 22.14
CA LEU A 131 -4.40 4.11 22.40
C LEU A 131 -5.81 4.63 22.07
N ASP A 132 -6.10 5.85 22.51
CA ASP A 132 -7.37 6.53 22.20
C ASP A 132 -7.36 7.07 20.75
N GLY A 133 -8.38 6.70 19.97
CA GLY A 133 -8.55 7.17 18.59
C GLY A 133 -9.14 6.11 17.66
N PHE A 134 -9.26 6.49 16.39
CA PHE A 134 -9.61 5.60 15.28
C PHE A 134 -8.35 5.26 14.50
N VAL A 135 -8.27 4.00 14.07
CA VAL A 135 -7.16 3.49 13.25
C VAL A 135 -7.72 3.07 11.90
N PHE A 136 -7.23 3.73 10.87
CA PHE A 136 -7.51 3.40 9.48
C PHE A 136 -6.31 2.67 8.89
N VAL A 137 -6.54 1.68 8.03
CA VAL A 137 -5.48 0.96 7.32
C VAL A 137 -5.83 0.87 5.84
N LEU A 138 -4.90 1.27 4.98
CA LEU A 138 -4.97 1.10 3.52
C LEU A 138 -3.84 0.18 3.05
N GLU A 139 -4.16 -0.96 2.45
CA GLU A 139 -3.18 -1.99 2.06
C GLU A 139 -3.66 -2.66 0.77
N ASP A 140 -2.77 -3.21 -0.05
CA ASP A 140 -3.11 -3.97 -1.26
C ASP A 140 -2.92 -5.48 -1.05
N LYS A 141 -2.08 -5.89 -0.09
CA LYS A 141 -1.75 -7.28 0.22
C LYS A 141 -2.79 -7.95 1.12
N LEU A 142 -3.65 -8.77 0.53
CA LEU A 142 -4.72 -9.53 1.21
C LEU A 142 -4.27 -10.23 2.50
N LYS A 143 -3.14 -10.94 2.46
CA LYS A 143 -2.64 -11.69 3.62
C LYS A 143 -2.31 -10.78 4.81
N THR A 144 -1.86 -9.55 4.55
CA THR A 144 -1.52 -8.60 5.61
C THR A 144 -2.78 -8.02 6.23
N ILE A 145 -3.70 -7.50 5.40
CA ILE A 145 -4.91 -6.85 5.88
C ILE A 145 -5.91 -7.81 6.54
N THR A 146 -6.01 -9.06 6.05
CA THR A 146 -6.89 -10.08 6.65
C THR A 146 -6.47 -10.44 8.07
N ARG A 147 -5.17 -10.44 8.38
CA ARG A 147 -4.67 -10.67 9.75
C ARG A 147 -5.04 -9.55 10.73
N MET A 148 -5.44 -8.39 10.24
CA MET A 148 -5.89 -7.28 11.07
C MET A 148 -7.35 -7.46 11.54
N LEU A 149 -8.12 -8.35 10.91
CA LEU A 149 -9.49 -8.69 11.34
C LEU A 149 -9.54 -9.36 12.72
N ASP A 150 -8.45 -10.01 13.12
CA ASP A 150 -8.36 -10.69 14.42
C ASP A 150 -7.88 -9.76 15.55
N LEU A 151 -7.64 -8.47 15.26
CA LEU A 151 -7.17 -7.52 16.27
C LEU A 151 -8.30 -7.10 17.22
N PRO A 152 -7.99 -6.83 18.51
CA PRO A 152 -8.97 -6.27 19.44
C PRO A 152 -9.34 -4.83 19.05
N GLY A 153 -10.56 -4.38 19.41
CA GLY A 153 -11.01 -3.01 19.13
C GLY A 153 -11.54 -2.78 17.71
N GLN A 154 -12.25 -3.77 17.15
CA GLN A 154 -12.84 -3.73 15.80
C GLN A 154 -13.83 -2.57 15.58
N ASP A 155 -14.40 -2.00 16.64
CA ASP A 155 -15.24 -0.81 16.59
C ASP A 155 -14.48 0.47 16.23
N ARG A 156 -13.14 0.44 16.36
CA ARG A 156 -12.25 1.57 16.08
C ARG A 156 -11.24 1.32 14.96
N LEU A 157 -11.30 0.15 14.33
CA LEU A 157 -10.43 -0.28 13.24
C LEU A 157 -11.20 -0.28 11.92
N PHE A 158 -10.67 0.45 10.93
CA PHE A 158 -11.24 0.51 9.59
C PHE A 158 -10.21 0.02 8.57
N LEU A 159 -10.56 -1.03 7.85
CA LEU A 159 -9.66 -1.71 6.92
C LEU A 159 -10.10 -1.45 5.48
N TYR A 160 -9.19 -0.90 4.67
CA TYR A 160 -9.36 -0.63 3.25
C TYR A 160 -8.38 -1.45 2.43
N LEU A 161 -8.90 -2.28 1.51
CA LEU A 161 -8.10 -2.98 0.51
C LEU A 161 -8.11 -2.17 -0.79
N MET A 162 -6.95 -1.61 -1.18
CA MET A 162 -6.81 -0.95 -2.47
C MET A 162 -6.97 -1.98 -3.58
N ASP A 163 -7.92 -1.76 -4.50
CA ASP A 163 -8.22 -2.67 -5.59
C ASP A 163 -7.04 -2.76 -6.56
N ARG A 164 -6.55 -3.99 -6.76
CA ARG A 164 -5.44 -4.30 -7.66
C ARG A 164 -5.64 -5.64 -8.35
N PRO A 165 -5.10 -5.83 -9.56
CA PRO A 165 -5.25 -7.08 -10.32
C PRO A 165 -4.89 -8.35 -9.51
N TRP A 166 -3.85 -8.26 -8.67
CA TRP A 166 -3.36 -9.38 -7.85
C TRP A 166 -4.17 -9.71 -6.60
N ASN A 167 -5.17 -8.90 -6.25
CA ASN A 167 -5.98 -9.10 -5.05
C ASN A 167 -7.47 -9.32 -5.35
N ASN A 168 -7.81 -9.68 -6.60
CA ASN A 168 -9.19 -9.84 -7.07
C ASN A 168 -9.95 -11.07 -6.54
N SER A 169 -9.31 -11.95 -5.78
CA SER A 169 -9.95 -13.16 -5.24
C SER A 169 -9.94 -13.13 -3.71
N MET A 170 -11.11 -12.93 -3.09
CA MET A 170 -11.47 -13.40 -1.74
C MET A 170 -12.77 -12.77 -1.21
N ASP A 171 -13.35 -13.43 -0.20
CA ASP A 171 -14.37 -12.87 0.68
C ASP A 171 -13.73 -11.80 1.59
N LEU A 172 -14.25 -10.57 1.52
CA LEU A 172 -13.71 -9.41 2.20
C LEU A 172 -14.48 -9.04 3.48
N ARG A 173 -15.17 -9.99 4.13
CA ARG A 173 -15.90 -9.70 5.38
C ARG A 173 -15.09 -8.83 6.35
N GLY A 174 -15.59 -7.63 6.65
CA GLY A 174 -14.96 -6.65 7.54
C GLY A 174 -13.89 -5.75 6.89
N ILE A 175 -13.57 -5.94 5.61
CA ILE A 175 -12.62 -5.16 4.82
C ILE A 175 -13.37 -4.47 3.68
N ARG A 176 -13.16 -3.16 3.52
CA ARG A 176 -13.73 -2.40 2.41
C ARG A 176 -12.77 -2.41 1.22
N ARG A 177 -13.19 -2.93 0.08
CA ARG A 177 -12.49 -2.70 -1.19
C ARG A 177 -12.67 -1.26 -1.64
N VAL A 178 -11.58 -0.59 -2.01
CA VAL A 178 -11.58 0.78 -2.54
C VAL A 178 -10.91 0.80 -3.90
N TYR A 179 -11.57 1.40 -4.89
CA TYR A 179 -11.10 1.45 -6.27
C TYR A 179 -10.32 2.74 -6.59
N THR A 180 -10.41 3.72 -5.70
CA THR A 180 -9.77 5.03 -5.85
C THR A 180 -9.29 5.54 -4.49
N HIS A 181 -8.22 6.35 -4.50
CA HIS A 181 -7.74 7.03 -3.30
C HIS A 181 -8.76 8.02 -2.73
N ALA A 182 -9.56 8.67 -3.58
CA ALA A 182 -10.63 9.57 -3.15
C ALA A 182 -11.70 8.86 -2.28
N ALA A 183 -12.04 7.60 -2.60
CA ALA A 183 -12.99 6.83 -1.81
C ALA A 183 -12.52 6.59 -0.36
N VAL A 184 -11.20 6.55 -0.14
CA VAL A 184 -10.61 6.46 1.21
C VAL A 184 -10.84 7.77 1.98
N VAL A 185 -10.60 8.92 1.32
CA VAL A 185 -10.82 10.24 1.92
C VAL A 185 -12.27 10.41 2.37
N ASP A 186 -13.21 10.08 1.50
CA ASP A 186 -14.65 10.22 1.77
C ASP A 186 -15.10 9.34 2.93
N ASP A 187 -14.65 8.09 2.99
CA ASP A 187 -15.03 7.21 4.11
C ASP A 187 -14.39 7.66 5.42
N VAL A 188 -13.10 8.01 5.43
CA VAL A 188 -12.43 8.55 6.63
C VAL A 188 -13.18 9.76 7.16
N ARG A 189 -13.52 10.71 6.29
CA ARG A 189 -14.31 11.89 6.66
C ARG A 189 -15.67 11.51 7.26
N TRP A 190 -16.35 10.55 6.66
CA TRP A 190 -17.64 10.06 7.14
C TRP A 190 -17.53 9.39 8.52
N GLN A 191 -16.55 8.49 8.72
CA GLN A 191 -16.35 7.81 10.00
C GLN A 191 -16.07 8.81 11.13
N LEU A 192 -15.20 9.79 10.88
CA LEU A 192 -14.89 10.83 11.86
C LEU A 192 -16.07 11.76 12.14
N GLY A 193 -16.95 11.99 11.15
CA GLY A 193 -18.15 12.80 11.30
C GLY A 193 -19.23 12.16 12.16
N ARG A 194 -19.32 10.82 12.22
CA ARG A 194 -20.33 10.09 13.02
C ARG A 194 -20.08 10.08 14.52
N VAL A 195 -18.88 10.46 14.93
CA VAL A 195 -18.39 10.33 16.30
C VAL A 195 -18.23 11.70 16.97
N ARG A 196 -18.61 12.77 16.26
CA ARG A 196 -18.70 14.13 16.77
C ARG A 196 -20.04 14.40 17.44
#